data_AF-A0A434DWC7-F1
#
_entry.id   AF-A0A434DWC7-F1
#
_cell.length_a   1.000
_cell.length_b   1.000
_cell.length_c   1.000
_cell.angle_alpha   90.00
_cell.angle_beta   90.00
_cell.angle_gamma   90.00
#
_symmetry.space_group_name_H-M   'P 1'
#
loop_
_entity.id
_entity.type
_entity.pdbx_description
1 polymer ?
#
loop_
_entity_poly.entity_id
_entity_poly.type
_entity_poly.pdbx_seq_one_letter_code
_entity_poly.pdbx_strand_id
1 'polypeptide(L)' 'LLGKLNDALTAMKKDGTLAAIHKKWFGSDAPADSSTVKEMPVPKA' A
#
# COMPACT_ATOMS: atom_id res chain seq x y z
N LEU A 1 6.71 6.54 -15.34
CA LEU A 1 5.41 6.03 -14.82
C LEU A 1 5.55 5.40 -13.44
N LEU A 2 6.55 4.55 -13.21
CA LEU A 2 6.79 3.87 -11.93
C LEU A 2 6.86 4.79 -10.70
N GLY A 3 7.57 5.92 -10.79
CA GLY A 3 7.66 6.87 -9.66
C GLY A 3 6.30 7.42 -9.23
N LYS A 4 5.51 7.93 -10.17
CA LYS A 4 4.16 8.47 -9.90
C LYS A 4 3.23 7.43 -9.28
N LEU A 5 3.32 6.18 -9.73
CA LEU A 5 2.55 5.08 -9.15
C LEU A 5 2.99 4.79 -7.71
N ASN A 6 4.30 4.78 -7.45
CA ASN A 6 4.83 4.55 -6.10
C ASN A 6 4.41 5.67 -5.13
N ASP A 7 4.43 6.91 -5.58
CA ASP A 7 3.98 8.06 -4.79
C ASP A 7 2.48 7.98 -4.47
N ALA A 8 1.66 7.61 -5.45
CA ALA A 8 0.22 7.41 -5.24
C ALA A 8 -0.06 6.28 -4.25
N LEU A 9 0.60 5.13 -4.38
CA LEU A 9 0.48 4.02 -3.43
C LEU A 9 0.94 4.43 -2.03
N THR A 10 1.99 5.23 -1.92
CA THR A 10 2.47 5.78 -0.65
C THR A 10 1.44 6.70 0.00
N ALA A 11 0.79 7.57 -0.77
CA ALA A 11 -0.29 8.42 -0.27
C ALA A 11 -1.48 7.57 0.23
N MET A 12 -1.90 6.56 -0.55
CA MET A 12 -3.01 5.66 -0.18
C MET A 12 -2.74 4.81 1.07
N LYS A 13 -1.48 4.53 1.38
CA LYS A 13 -1.09 3.88 2.64
C LYS A 13 -1.25 4.80 3.83
N LYS A 14 -0.83 6.06 3.67
CA LYS A 14 -0.85 7.09 4.72
C LYS A 14 -2.25 7.57 5.06
N ASP A 15 -3.12 7.70 4.06
CA ASP A 15 -4.51 8.14 4.25
C ASP A 15 -5.46 7.00 4.65
N GLY A 16 -4.97 5.75 4.70
CA GLY A 16 -5.73 4.56 5.09
C GLY A 16 -6.62 3.98 3.99
N THR A 17 -6.67 4.57 2.79
CA THR A 17 -7.46 4.06 1.66
C THR A 17 -7.06 2.63 1.31
N LEU A 18 -5.77 2.32 1.31
CA LEU A 18 -5.28 0.99 0.96
C LEU A 18 -5.69 -0.07 2.00
N ALA A 19 -5.75 0.31 3.28
CA ALA A 19 -6.24 -0.56 4.36
C ALA A 19 -7.75 -0.81 4.23
N ALA A 20 -8.53 0.23 3.91
CA ALA A 20 -9.97 0.09 3.65
C ALA A 20 -10.26 -0.83 2.45
N ILE A 21 -9.48 -0.71 1.38
CA ILE A 21 -9.55 -1.63 0.23
C ILE A 21 -9.25 -3.07 0.68
N HIS A 22 -8.15 -3.30 1.40
CA HIS A 22 -7.81 -4.64 1.89
C HIS A 22 -8.94 -5.25 2.71
N LYS A 23 -9.48 -4.49 3.67
CA LYS A 23 -10.59 -4.94 4.52
C LYS A 23 -11.85 -5.27 3.72
N LYS A 24 -12.18 -4.47 2.71
CA LYS A 24 -13.35 -4.70 1.86
C LYS A 24 -13.25 -6.02 1.07
N TRP A 25 -12.07 -6.37 0.61
CA TRP A 25 -11.87 -7.55 -0.24
C TRP A 25 -11.54 -8.83 0.53
N PHE A 26 -10.78 -8.72 1.62
CA PHE A 26 -10.28 -9.87 2.38
C PHE A 26 -10.99 -10.06 3.73
N GLY A 27 -11.88 -9.13 4.11
CA GLY A 27 -12.66 -9.23 5.35
C GLY A 27 -11.88 -8.97 6.63
N SER A 28 -10.58 -8.64 6.53
CA SER A 28 -9.70 -8.41 7.67
C SER A 28 -8.73 -7.25 7.42
N ASP A 29 -8.19 -6.70 8.51
CA ASP A 29 -7.15 -5.68 8.42
C ASP A 29 -5.85 -6.30 7.86
N ALA A 30 -5.10 -5.51 7.09
CA ALA A 30 -3.85 -5.98 6.52
C ALA A 30 -2.81 -6.24 7.63
N PRO A 31 -2.02 -7.33 7.54
CA PRO A 31 -0.89 -7.54 8.44
C PRO A 31 0.05 -6.33 8.45
N ALA A 32 0.58 -5.95 9.61
CA ALA A 32 1.47 -4.79 9.76
C ALA A 32 2.72 -4.89 8.85
N ASP A 33 3.13 -6.12 8.55
CA ASP A 33 4.31 -6.43 7.75
C ASP A 33 4.00 -6.53 6.24
N SER A 34 2.72 -6.38 5.87
CA SER A 34 2.25 -6.48 4.49
C SER A 34 2.68 -5.28 3.64
N SER A 35 2.78 -5.50 2.33
CA SER A 35 2.97 -4.44 1.33
C SER A 35 1.81 -3.43 1.28
N THR A 36 0.66 -3.74 1.89
CA THR A 36 -0.47 -2.80 2.10
C THR A 36 -0.16 -1.75 3.17
N VAL A 37 0.79 -2.02 4.07
CA VAL A 37 1.12 -1.15 5.21
C VAL A 37 2.52 -0.60 5.07
N LYS A 38 3.49 -1.45 4.72
CA LYS A 38 4.89 -1.08 4.66
C LYS A 38 5.27 -0.51 3.31
N GLU A 39 5.92 0.65 3.30
CA GLU A 39 6.60 1.19 2.14
C GLU A 39 7.89 0.39 1.90
N MET A 40 8.11 -0.04 0.65
CA MET A 40 9.37 -0.66 0.26
C MET A 40 9.93 0.09 -0.94
N PRO A 41 11.24 0.31 -1.01
CA PRO A 41 11.85 0.94 -2.16
C PRO A 41 11.61 0.10 -3.41
N VAL A 42 11.31 0.77 -4.52
CA VAL A 42 11.23 0.11 -5.82
C VAL A 42 12.62 -0.48 -6.13
N PRO A 43 12.74 -1.79 -6.38
CA PRO A 43 14.01 -2.40 -6.75
C PRO A 43 14.58 -1.73 -8.01
N LYS A 44 15.86 -1.38 -7.98
CA LYS A 44 16.59 -0.93 -9.17
C LYS A 44 17.13 -2.18 -9.86
N ALA A 45 16.83 -2.32 -11.16
CA ALA A 45 17.38 -3.38 -12.00
C ALA A 45 18.87 -3.14 -12.27
#